data_AF-A0A2P7NVE5-F1
#
_entry.id   AF-A0A2P7NVE5-F1
#
_cell.length_a   1.000
_cell.length_b   1.000
_cell.length_c   1.000
_cell.angle_alpha   90.00
_cell.angle_beta   90.00
_cell.angle_gamma   90.00
#
_symmetry.space_group_name_H-M   'P 1'
#
loop_
_entity.id
_entity.type
_entity.pdbx_description
1 polymer ?
#
loop_
_entity_poly.entity_id
_entity_poly.type
_entity_poly.pdbx_seq_one_letter_code
_entity_poly.pdbx_strand_id
1 'polypeptide(L)'
;MGIDWDKFRKELDQVIDEAGDRTDNKLAGKISAITRLSDAEVEDLFPDPAEVKKLAELMAIIKHSGDQNDKINKIVGNAEEFGGIILKLLTKFV
;
A
#
# COMPACT_ATOMS: atom_id res chain seq x y z
N MET A 1 -9.84 -12.24 10.65
CA MET A 1 -8.75 -11.90 11.58
C MET A 1 -8.41 -10.45 11.31
N GLY A 2 -8.62 -9.54 12.27
CA GLY A 2 -8.35 -8.12 12.07
C GLY A 2 -6.85 -7.90 11.96
N ILE A 3 -6.38 -7.35 10.85
CA ILE A 3 -5.01 -6.85 10.76
C ILE A 3 -4.92 -5.65 11.70
N ASP A 4 -3.97 -5.69 12.64
CA ASP A 4 -3.62 -4.53 13.46
C ASP A 4 -2.87 -3.53 12.56
N TRP A 5 -3.62 -2.56 12.04
CA TRP A 5 -3.12 -1.57 11.08
C TRP A 5 -2.11 -0.62 11.69
N ASP A 6 -2.21 -0.33 12.99
CA ASP A 6 -1.27 0.54 13.69
C ASP A 6 0.08 -0.15 13.85
N LYS A 7 0.07 -1.44 14.20
CA LYS A 7 1.29 -2.25 14.23
C LYS A 7 1.88 -2.43 12.83
N PHE A 8 1.04 -2.72 11.84
CA PHE A 8 1.50 -2.88 10.45
C PHE A 8 2.16 -1.60 9.93
N ARG A 9 1.56 -0.43 10.17
CA ARG A 9 2.15 0.87 9.78
C ARG A 9 3.51 1.11 10.43
N LYS A 10 3.65 0.87 11.73
CA LYS A 10 4.94 1.02 12.42
C LYS A 10 6.03 0.10 11.86
N GLU A 11 5.68 -1.15 11.59
CA GLU A 11 6.63 -2.09 10.97
C GLU A 11 6.96 -1.71 9.53
N LEU A 12 6.00 -1.14 8.79
CA LEU A 12 6.22 -0.68 7.43
C LEU A 12 7.13 0.55 7.40
N ASP A 13 6.90 1.53 8.28
CA ASP A 13 7.74 2.73 8.41
C ASP A 13 9.18 2.34 8.75
N GLN A 14 9.38 1.40 9.68
CA GLN A 14 10.72 0.88 9.99
C GLN A 14 11.40 0.22 8.79
N VAL A 15 10.65 -0.56 8.01
CA VAL A 15 11.20 -1.23 6.83
C VAL A 15 11.47 -0.24 5.70
N ILE A 16 10.67 0.82 5.55
CA ILE A 16 10.92 1.90 4.59
C ILE A 16 12.20 2.66 4.97
N ASP A 17 12.38 2.97 6.26
CA ASP A 17 13.59 3.61 6.77
C ASP A 17 14.84 2.71 6.56
N GLU A 18 14.68 1.39 6.64
CA GLU A 18 15.74 0.41 6.32
C GLU A 18 15.99 0.25 4.82
N ALA A 19 14.94 0.34 3.98
CA ALA A 19 15.01 0.12 2.54
C ALA A 19 15.72 1.26 1.78
N GLY A 20 15.80 2.46 2.38
CA GLY A 20 16.50 3.59 1.79
C GLY A 20 15.82 4.11 0.53
N ASP A 21 16.51 4.05 -0.61
CA ASP A 21 16.07 4.69 -1.87
C ASP A 21 15.29 3.76 -2.83
N ARG A 22 15.18 2.46 -2.53
CA ARG A 22 14.50 1.49 -3.40
C ARG A 22 13.69 0.50 -2.58
N THR A 23 12.52 0.13 -3.10
CA THR A 23 11.72 -0.95 -2.53
C THR A 23 12.56 -2.22 -2.47
N ASP A 24 12.80 -2.71 -1.25
CA ASP A 24 13.55 -3.93 -0.99
C ASP A 24 12.59 -5.13 -0.88
N ASN A 25 13.16 -6.34 -0.94
CA ASN A 25 12.40 -7.59 -0.83
C ASN A 25 11.56 -7.66 0.47
N LYS A 26 12.01 -7.03 1.56
CA LYS A 26 11.26 -7.01 2.83
C LYS A 26 10.00 -6.15 2.71
N LEU A 27 10.13 -4.97 2.12
CA LEU A 27 9.04 -4.04 1.90
C LEU A 27 8.02 -4.64 0.92
N ALA A 28 8.50 -5.23 -0.17
CA ALA A 28 7.67 -5.94 -1.14
C ALA A 28 6.89 -7.10 -0.49
N GLY A 29 7.56 -7.92 0.33
CA GLY A 29 6.95 -9.04 1.06
C GLY A 29 5.86 -8.63 2.06
N LYS A 30 6.01 -7.48 2.71
CA LYS A 30 4.96 -6.96 3.61
C LYS A 30 3.70 -6.53 2.84
N ILE A 31 3.87 -5.97 1.66
CA ILE A 31 2.76 -5.51 0.81
C ILE A 31 2.08 -6.67 0.10
N SER A 32 2.82 -7.64 -0.40
CA SER A 32 2.25 -8.84 -1.03
C SER A 32 1.36 -9.59 -0.03
N ALA A 33 1.73 -9.64 1.25
CA ALA A 33 0.94 -10.27 2.30
C ALA A 33 -0.46 -9.66 2.51
N ILE A 34 -0.66 -8.38 2.18
CA ILE A 34 -1.95 -7.69 2.32
C ILE A 34 -2.66 -7.46 0.99
N THR A 35 -1.97 -7.65 -0.13
CA THR A 35 -2.49 -7.53 -1.50
C THR A 35 -2.64 -8.91 -2.15
N ARG A 36 -2.97 -8.94 -3.45
CA ARG A 36 -2.88 -10.15 -4.29
C ARG A 36 -1.68 -10.10 -5.24
N LEU A 37 -0.77 -9.15 -5.02
CA LEU A 37 0.44 -8.99 -5.81
C LEU A 37 1.53 -9.89 -5.23
N SER A 38 2.39 -10.43 -6.09
CA SER A 38 3.65 -11.06 -5.67
C SER A 38 4.71 -10.01 -5.37
N ASP A 39 5.75 -10.39 -4.61
CA ASP A 39 6.84 -9.49 -4.23
C ASP A 39 7.48 -8.81 -5.46
N ALA A 40 7.74 -9.60 -6.51
CA ALA A 40 8.30 -9.10 -7.77
C ALA A 40 7.38 -8.08 -8.48
N GLU A 41 6.07 -8.27 -8.40
CA GLU A 41 5.11 -7.31 -8.98
C GLU A 41 5.02 -6.03 -8.16
N VAL A 42 5.25 -6.10 -6.85
CA VAL A 42 5.32 -4.91 -6.00
C VAL A 42 6.57 -4.12 -6.31
N GLU A 43 7.73 -4.77 -6.44
CA GLU A 43 8.99 -4.09 -6.80
C GLU A 43 8.93 -3.44 -8.18
N ASP A 44 8.30 -4.09 -9.16
CA ASP A 44 8.18 -3.58 -10.53
C ASP A 44 7.19 -2.41 -10.65
N LEU A 45 6.02 -2.52 -10.00
CA LEU A 45 4.99 -1.46 -10.05
C LEU A 45 5.32 -0.27 -9.14
N PHE A 46 5.97 -0.53 -8.02
CA PHE A 46 6.27 0.43 -6.96
C PHE A 46 7.75 0.32 -6.55
N PRO A 47 8.69 0.75 -7.42
CA PRO A 47 10.12 0.74 -7.11
C PRO A 47 10.51 1.79 -6.05
N ASP A 48 9.65 2.80 -5.85
CA ASP A 48 9.84 3.86 -4.87
C ASP A 48 9.17 3.47 -3.52
N PRO A 49 9.92 3.40 -2.41
CA PRO A 49 9.38 3.15 -1.08
C PRO A 49 8.25 4.11 -0.67
N ALA A 50 8.29 5.37 -1.13
CA ALA A 50 7.25 6.34 -0.83
C ALA A 50 5.91 5.99 -1.48
N GLU A 51 5.95 5.39 -2.67
CA GLU A 51 4.75 4.88 -3.34
C GLU A 51 4.21 3.63 -2.65
N VAL A 52 5.11 2.76 -2.17
CA VAL A 52 4.74 1.58 -1.39
C VAL A 52 4.03 1.97 -0.08
N LYS A 53 4.48 3.03 0.58
CA LYS A 53 3.81 3.58 1.77
C LYS A 53 2.36 3.98 1.47
N LYS A 54 2.16 4.72 0.38
CA LYS A 54 0.82 5.13 -0.07
C LYS A 54 -0.06 3.93 -0.41
N LEU A 55 0.51 2.89 -1.03
CA LEU A 55 -0.19 1.63 -1.29
C LEU A 55 -0.63 0.95 0.01
N ALA A 56 0.25 0.86 1.02
CA ALA A 56 -0.10 0.30 2.32
C ALA A 56 -1.24 1.07 2.99
N GLU A 57 -1.22 2.40 2.94
CA GLU A 57 -2.29 3.24 3.48
C GLU A 57 -3.61 3.04 2.75
N LEU A 58 -3.60 2.97 1.42
CA LEU A 58 -4.77 2.65 0.62
C LEU A 58 -5.35 1.27 0.99
N MET A 59 -4.49 0.26 1.13
CA MET A 59 -4.90 -1.08 1.53
C MET A 59 -5.48 -1.11 2.95
N ALA A 60 -4.94 -0.31 3.86
CA ALA A 60 -5.49 -0.15 5.20
C ALA A 60 -6.92 0.38 5.16
N ILE A 61 -7.20 1.38 4.30
CA ILE A 61 -8.56 1.92 4.11
C ILE A 61 -9.50 0.84 3.56
N ILE A 62 -9.07 0.10 2.53
CA ILE A 62 -9.87 -0.93 1.87
C ILE A 62 -10.21 -2.08 2.83
N LYS A 63 -9.24 -2.52 3.63
CA LYS A 63 -9.36 -3.67 4.53
C LYS A 63 -9.90 -3.31 5.91
N HIS A 64 -9.96 -2.03 6.26
CA HIS A 64 -10.61 -1.56 7.49
C HIS A 64 -12.08 -2.01 7.52
N SER A 65 -12.59 -2.35 8.70
CA SER A 65 -13.95 -2.87 8.91
C SER A 65 -15.05 -1.80 8.90
N GLY A 66 -14.89 -0.73 8.09
CA GLY A 66 -15.88 0.34 7.96
C GLY A 66 -16.83 0.13 6.77
N ASP A 67 -17.91 0.92 6.73
CA ASP A 67 -18.86 0.91 5.63
C ASP A 67 -18.21 1.41 4.33
N GLN A 68 -18.76 0.97 3.19
CA GLN A 68 -18.22 1.29 1.87
C GLN A 68 -18.13 2.81 1.64
N ASN A 69 -19.11 3.58 2.11
CA ASN A 69 -19.11 5.04 2.00
C ASN A 69 -17.96 5.69 2.77
N ASP A 70 -17.62 5.19 3.96
CA ASP A 70 -16.50 5.73 4.73
C ASP A 70 -15.16 5.48 4.04
N LYS A 71 -15.01 4.32 3.41
CA LYS A 71 -13.82 3.99 2.61
C LYS A 71 -13.69 4.92 1.42
N ILE A 72 -14.79 5.13 0.69
CA ILE A 72 -14.81 6.04 -0.46
C ILE A 72 -14.45 7.45 0.00
N ASN A 73 -15.04 7.96 1.08
CA ASN A 73 -14.76 9.29 1.59
C ASN A 73 -13.29 9.47 1.98
N LYS A 74 -12.67 8.45 2.59
CA LYS A 74 -11.23 8.46 2.92
C LYS A 74 -10.34 8.44 1.67
N ILE A 75 -10.72 7.70 0.63
CA ILE A 75 -9.98 7.67 -0.64
C ILE A 75 -10.12 9.01 -1.35
N VAL A 76 -11.33 9.55 -1.45
CA VAL A 76 -11.61 10.84 -2.11
C VAL A 76 -10.93 11.99 -1.38
N GLY A 77 -10.94 11.99 -0.05
CA GLY A 77 -10.26 13.00 0.77
C GLY A 77 -8.74 13.04 0.58
N ASN A 78 -8.14 11.97 0.06
CA ASN A 78 -6.70 11.86 -0.24
C ASN A 78 -6.48 11.48 -1.72
N ALA A 79 -7.39 11.90 -2.61
CA ALA A 79 -7.39 11.47 -4.01
C ALA A 79 -6.11 11.89 -4.76
N GLU A 80 -5.53 13.04 -4.43
CA GLU A 80 -4.27 13.50 -5.02
C GLU A 80 -3.09 12.58 -4.65
N GLU A 81 -3.09 12.04 -3.44
CA GLU A 81 -2.02 11.15 -2.96
C GLU A 81 -2.17 9.74 -3.51
N PHE A 82 -3.40 9.22 -3.58
CA PHE A 82 -3.67 7.87 -4.06
C PHE A 82 -3.88 7.77 -5.57
N GLY A 83 -4.15 8.87 -6.27
CA GLY A 83 -4.49 8.87 -7.69
C GLY A 83 -3.44 8.18 -8.56
N GLY A 84 -2.15 8.48 -8.33
CA GLY A 84 -1.05 7.83 -9.05
C GLY A 84 -0.96 6.32 -8.77
N ILE A 85 -1.11 5.92 -7.51
CA ILE A 85 -1.06 4.51 -7.09
C ILE A 85 -2.25 3.72 -7.66
N ILE A 86 -3.45 4.29 -7.59
CA ILE A 86 -4.68 3.71 -8.14
C ILE A 86 -4.53 3.54 -9.65
N LEU A 87 -4.02 4.54 -10.36
CA LEU A 87 -3.78 4.45 -11.80
C LEU A 87 -2.80 3.31 -12.13
N LYS A 88 -1.65 3.22 -11.45
CA LYS A 88 -0.68 2.13 -11.62
C LYS A 88 -1.29 0.75 -11.40
N LEU A 89 -2.08 0.59 -10.34
CA LEU A 89 -2.79 -0.66 -10.07
C LEU A 89 -3.79 -1.00 -11.17
N LEU A 90 -4.55 -0.02 -11.66
CA LEU A 90 -5.53 -0.22 -12.74
C LEU A 90 -4.85 -0.59 -14.07
N THR A 91 -3.70 0.01 -14.38
CA THR A 91 -2.91 -0.32 -15.58
C THR A 91 -2.45 -1.79 -15.59
N LYS A 92 -2.30 -2.44 -14.45
CA LYS A 92 -2.01 -3.88 -14.39
C LYS A 92 -3.16 -4.74 -14.93
N PHE A 93 -4.40 -4.27 -14.79
CA PHE A 93 -5.60 -5.02 -15.19
C PHE A 93 -6.04 -4.74 -16.63
N VAL A 94 -5.44 -3.76 -17.30
CA VAL A 94 -5.78 -3.33 -18.67
C VAL A 94 -4.75 -3.85 -19.66
#